data_AF-A0A7D8YQH2-F1
#
_entry.id   AF-A0A7D8YQH2-F1
#
_cell.length_a   1.000
_cell.length_b   1.000
_cell.length_c   1.000
_cell.angle_alpha   90.00
_cell.angle_beta   90.00
_cell.angle_gamma   90.00
#
_symmetry.space_group_name_H-M   'P 1'
#
loop_
_entity.id
_entity.type
_entity.pdbx_description
1 polymer ?
#
loop_
_entity_poly.entity_id
_entity_poly.type
_entity_poly.pdbx_seq_one_letter_code
_entity_poly.pdbx_strand_id
1 'polypeptide(L)'
;MAYRHEHHRGNHHNKNSNHGSSTQQSGSSSVDKRGDKYSSSSDKYGVWKGTPISYSGQTLEQDKSPHITLTFDDGTGKTVEANINVASTSTDTELVYWLNNTWSHPVTKTLTSLSSGFTQATTTDGTGLSLDFLRTTPALVDFSAGRVVQDSDASDTANNILDQLEPIIKAAIAAKATVYIFGRDYGTGIDDVHMNQGNTGDYQNAVGTDGALIFHYPTGNQQWVAVFLAFASQEVPTDNTTGAPAANAKALDTIAKGGSSASSS
;
A
#
# COMPACT_ATOMS: atom_id res chain seq x y z
N MET A 1 65.90 48.92 -33.18
CA MET A 1 66.84 47.78 -33.19
C MET A 1 67.37 47.58 -31.78
N ALA A 2 67.17 46.38 -31.19
CA ALA A 2 67.72 45.88 -29.91
C ALA A 2 67.37 46.68 -28.62
N TYR A 3 67.10 46.14 -27.42
CA TYR A 3 66.89 44.79 -26.87
C TYR A 3 66.29 44.97 -25.43
N ARG A 4 65.48 44.00 -24.98
CA ARG A 4 65.21 43.52 -23.58
C ARG A 4 64.58 44.43 -22.49
N HIS A 5 63.44 43.99 -21.94
CA HIS A 5 63.26 43.31 -20.62
C HIS A 5 61.77 42.85 -20.53
N GLU A 6 61.46 41.55 -20.56
CA GLU A 6 61.31 40.60 -19.44
C GLU A 6 60.00 40.73 -18.63
N HIS A 7 59.09 39.77 -18.84
CA HIS A 7 58.17 39.26 -17.81
C HIS A 7 58.08 37.73 -17.89
N HIS A 8 58.71 37.11 -16.90
CA HIS A 8 58.31 35.97 -16.06
C HIS A 8 57.68 34.67 -16.61
N ARG A 9 58.38 33.59 -16.21
CA ARG A 9 57.95 32.21 -15.86
C ARG A 9 57.65 31.27 -17.03
N GLY A 10 58.32 30.13 -17.24
CA GLY A 10 59.27 29.37 -16.41
C GLY A 10 58.68 28.06 -15.89
N ASN A 11 58.89 26.99 -16.67
CA ASN A 11 59.08 25.57 -16.33
C ASN A 11 57.98 24.68 -15.71
N HIS A 12 57.76 23.56 -16.42
CA HIS A 12 57.70 22.15 -15.98
C HIS A 12 57.54 21.85 -14.48
N HIS A 13 56.60 20.97 -14.14
CA HIS A 13 56.89 19.65 -13.54
C HIS A 13 55.67 18.73 -13.54
N ASN A 14 55.96 17.46 -13.84
CA ASN A 14 55.14 16.26 -13.71
C ASN A 14 54.44 16.15 -12.34
N LYS A 15 53.17 15.71 -12.30
CA LYS A 15 52.59 14.96 -11.18
C LYS A 15 51.26 14.29 -11.55
N ASN A 16 51.30 12.97 -11.48
CA ASN A 16 50.18 12.05 -11.29
C ASN A 16 49.25 12.57 -10.18
N SER A 17 47.94 12.69 -10.44
CA SER A 17 46.95 12.79 -9.37
C SER A 17 45.61 12.17 -9.79
N ASN A 18 45.28 11.14 -9.05
CA ASN A 18 43.97 10.57 -8.79
C ASN A 18 42.90 11.67 -8.65
N HIS A 19 41.77 11.56 -9.35
CA HIS A 19 40.56 12.33 -9.06
C HIS A 19 39.37 11.36 -9.01
N GLY A 20 38.83 11.21 -7.80
CA GLY A 20 37.55 10.61 -7.57
C GLY A 20 36.40 11.60 -7.79
N SER A 21 35.22 11.00 -7.96
CA SER A 21 33.88 11.53 -7.71
C SER A 21 33.41 12.76 -8.51
N SER A 22 32.45 12.53 -9.41
CA SER A 22 31.06 12.91 -9.15
C SER A 22 30.15 12.30 -10.23
N THR A 23 29.60 11.13 -9.97
CA THR A 23 28.43 10.68 -10.75
C THR A 23 27.22 11.37 -10.12
N GLN A 24 26.81 12.49 -10.72
CA GLN A 24 25.50 13.07 -10.44
C GLN A 24 24.45 12.03 -10.86
N GLN A 25 23.95 11.28 -9.90
CA GLN A 25 22.79 10.42 -10.06
C GLN A 25 21.57 11.34 -10.10
N SER A 26 21.19 11.74 -11.31
CA SER A 26 19.92 12.42 -11.59
C SER A 26 18.78 11.50 -11.16
N GLY A 27 18.23 11.73 -9.97
CA GLY A 27 17.01 11.08 -9.52
C GLY A 27 15.86 11.53 -10.40
N SER A 28 15.42 10.67 -11.32
CA SER A 28 14.19 10.88 -12.06
C SER A 28 13.02 10.77 -11.07
N SER A 29 12.45 11.90 -10.70
CA SER A 29 11.14 11.93 -10.05
C SER A 29 10.11 11.58 -11.12
N SER A 30 9.52 10.40 -11.01
CA SER A 30 8.40 10.00 -11.86
C SER A 30 7.12 10.55 -11.25
N VAL A 31 6.21 11.01 -12.10
CA VAL A 31 4.88 11.47 -11.72
C VAL A 31 3.93 10.39 -12.21
N ASP A 32 3.15 9.78 -11.32
CA ASP A 32 2.14 8.80 -11.75
C ASP A 32 0.94 9.51 -12.42
N LYS A 33 0.00 8.74 -12.97
CA LYS A 33 -1.21 9.32 -13.60
C LYS A 33 -2.10 10.11 -12.62
N ARG A 34 -1.83 10.02 -11.30
CA ARG A 34 -2.50 10.79 -10.24
C ARG A 34 -1.81 12.13 -9.95
N GLY A 35 -0.62 12.37 -10.52
CA GLY A 35 0.15 13.60 -10.27
C GLY A 35 1.14 13.49 -9.11
N ASP A 36 1.30 12.30 -8.52
CA ASP A 36 2.18 12.08 -7.37
C ASP A 36 3.64 11.93 -7.80
N LYS A 37 4.52 12.79 -7.27
CA LYS A 37 5.97 12.67 -7.46
C LYS A 37 6.52 11.51 -6.63
N TYR A 38 7.33 10.65 -7.25
CA TYR A 38 7.87 9.49 -6.55
C TYR A 38 9.34 9.16 -6.88
N SER A 39 10.05 8.61 -5.89
CA SER A 39 11.43 8.09 -5.92
C SER A 39 11.44 6.69 -5.28
N SER A 40 11.62 5.61 -6.07
CA SER A 40 11.81 4.17 -5.71
C SER A 40 11.01 3.55 -4.53
N SER A 41 10.07 2.63 -4.86
CA SER A 41 8.75 2.38 -4.19
C SER A 41 8.72 1.72 -2.81
N SER A 42 9.85 1.50 -2.16
CA SER A 42 9.95 0.76 -0.90
C SER A 42 10.17 1.63 0.33
N ASP A 43 10.78 2.81 0.20
CA ASP A 43 11.29 3.57 1.35
C ASP A 43 10.19 4.29 2.15
N LYS A 44 8.96 4.17 1.67
CA LYS A 44 7.76 4.80 2.23
C LYS A 44 6.72 3.79 2.66
N TYR A 45 6.95 2.50 2.42
CA TYR A 45 6.02 1.46 2.81
C TYR A 45 6.19 1.12 4.30
N GLY A 46 5.10 0.81 4.97
CA GLY A 46 5.13 0.39 6.36
C GLY A 46 3.75 0.15 6.94
N VAL A 47 3.71 0.13 8.27
CA VAL A 47 2.48 -0.02 9.05
C VAL A 47 2.32 1.13 10.03
N TRP A 48 1.13 1.71 10.08
CA TRP A 48 0.76 2.70 11.08
C TRP A 48 -0.08 2.08 12.18
N LYS A 49 0.36 2.22 13.43
CA LYS A 49 -0.39 1.79 14.62
C LYS A 49 -1.08 2.99 15.27
N GLY A 50 -2.38 2.88 15.52
CA GLY A 50 -3.17 3.95 16.14
C GLY A 50 -4.52 3.49 16.70
N THR A 51 -5.39 4.46 17.00
CA THR A 51 -6.77 4.25 17.43
C THR A 51 -7.71 5.01 16.50
N PRO A 52 -8.67 4.36 15.80
CA PRO A 52 -9.57 5.03 14.88
C PRO A 52 -10.53 5.97 15.62
N ILE A 53 -10.79 7.14 15.04
CA ILE A 53 -11.61 8.21 15.63
C ILE A 53 -12.90 8.41 14.82
N SER A 54 -12.77 8.57 13.51
CA SER A 54 -13.87 8.88 12.59
C SER A 54 -13.54 8.39 11.19
N TYR A 55 -14.55 8.34 10.32
CA TYR A 55 -14.35 8.09 8.91
C TYR A 55 -15.28 8.96 8.07
N SER A 56 -14.89 9.23 6.84
CA SER A 56 -15.75 9.78 5.80
C SER A 56 -15.59 8.97 4.52
N GLY A 57 -16.69 8.49 3.97
CA GLY A 57 -16.72 7.88 2.64
C GLY A 57 -17.03 8.94 1.59
N GLN A 58 -16.27 8.96 0.51
CA GLN A 58 -16.66 9.66 -0.71
C GLN A 58 -17.33 8.68 -1.68
N THR A 59 -18.26 9.20 -2.47
CA THR A 59 -18.88 8.51 -3.61
C THR A 59 -18.27 9.01 -4.92
N LEU A 60 -18.47 8.27 -6.01
CA LEU A 60 -18.08 8.71 -7.36
C LEU A 60 -18.71 10.05 -7.78
N GLU A 61 -19.84 10.43 -7.20
CA GLU A 61 -20.46 11.75 -7.44
C GLU A 61 -19.65 12.89 -6.82
N GLN A 62 -18.85 12.60 -5.78
CA GLN A 62 -18.09 13.58 -5.01
C GLN A 62 -16.62 13.66 -5.42
N ASP A 63 -16.01 12.55 -5.85
CA ASP A 63 -14.62 12.48 -6.32
C ASP A 63 -14.47 11.47 -7.47
N LYS A 64 -13.51 11.69 -8.36
CA LYS A 64 -13.17 10.75 -9.45
C LYS A 64 -12.38 9.53 -8.98
N SER A 65 -11.87 9.56 -7.75
CA SER A 65 -11.18 8.47 -7.08
C SER A 65 -11.67 8.40 -5.62
N PRO A 66 -12.94 8.02 -5.40
CA PRO A 66 -13.50 7.97 -4.06
C PRO A 66 -12.69 7.04 -3.18
N HIS A 67 -12.39 7.55 -1.99
CA HIS A 67 -11.70 6.83 -0.94
C HIS A 67 -12.53 6.94 0.34
N ILE A 68 -12.35 5.97 1.24
CA ILE A 68 -12.71 6.14 2.63
C ILE A 68 -11.52 6.79 3.32
N THR A 69 -11.72 7.99 3.86
CA THR A 69 -10.75 8.59 4.76
C THR A 69 -11.02 8.08 6.17
N LEU A 70 -10.10 7.29 6.72
CA LEU A 70 -10.12 6.91 8.13
C LEU A 70 -9.22 7.86 8.91
N THR A 71 -9.80 8.62 9.85
CA THR A 71 -9.06 9.47 10.78
C THR A 71 -8.74 8.69 12.05
N PHE A 72 -7.49 8.74 12.51
CA PHE A 72 -7.05 8.02 13.69
C PHE A 72 -6.04 8.81 14.54
N ASP A 73 -6.00 8.54 15.85
CA ASP A 73 -4.94 9.00 16.74
C ASP A 73 -3.76 8.04 16.63
N ASP A 74 -2.58 8.53 16.26
CA ASP A 74 -1.39 7.69 16.16
C ASP A 74 -0.69 7.42 17.50
N GLY A 75 -1.21 7.94 18.60
CA GLY A 75 -0.66 7.77 19.93
C GLY A 75 0.63 8.56 20.20
N THR A 76 1.06 9.41 19.27
CA THR A 76 2.20 10.33 19.39
C THR A 76 1.76 11.78 19.59
N GLY A 77 0.45 12.00 19.75
CA GLY A 77 -0.17 13.33 19.82
C GLY A 77 -0.54 13.89 18.46
N LYS A 78 -0.57 13.05 17.41
CA LYS A 78 -1.00 13.43 16.06
C LYS A 78 -2.31 12.72 15.70
N THR A 79 -3.16 13.47 15.00
CA THR A 79 -4.26 12.91 14.25
C THR A 79 -3.82 12.74 12.81
N VAL A 80 -4.03 11.56 12.26
CA VAL A 80 -3.52 11.12 10.96
C VAL A 80 -4.67 10.53 10.15
N GLU A 81 -4.55 10.58 8.83
CA GLU A 81 -5.54 10.05 7.90
C GLU A 81 -4.98 8.86 7.11
N ALA A 82 -5.85 7.89 6.86
CA ALA A 82 -5.61 6.82 5.90
C ALA A 82 -6.62 6.92 4.76
N ASN A 83 -6.12 6.96 3.53
CA ASN A 83 -6.93 6.93 2.32
C ASN A 83 -7.05 5.46 1.88
N ILE A 84 -8.26 4.91 2.04
CA ILE A 84 -8.58 3.55 1.65
C ILE A 84 -9.30 3.63 0.30
N ASN A 85 -8.61 3.25 -0.76
CA ASN A 85 -9.14 3.34 -2.12
C ASN A 85 -10.36 2.43 -2.26
N VAL A 86 -11.51 3.01 -2.63
CA VAL A 86 -12.79 2.29 -2.78
C VAL A 86 -13.39 2.41 -4.18
N ALA A 87 -12.64 3.00 -5.13
CA ALA A 87 -12.87 2.84 -6.55
C ALA A 87 -11.57 3.02 -7.33
N SER A 88 -11.51 2.40 -8.51
CA SER A 88 -10.46 2.66 -9.49
C SER A 88 -10.83 3.88 -10.33
N THR A 89 -9.82 4.58 -10.86
CA THR A 89 -10.02 5.61 -11.92
C THR A 89 -10.16 4.98 -13.31
N SER A 90 -10.10 3.64 -13.41
CA SER A 90 -10.26 2.88 -14.64
C SER A 90 -11.73 2.57 -14.96
N THR A 91 -12.02 2.04 -16.15
CA THR A 91 -13.38 1.60 -16.51
C THR A 91 -13.87 0.43 -15.67
N ASP A 92 -12.95 -0.34 -15.08
CA ASP A 92 -13.27 -1.42 -14.15
C ASP A 92 -13.13 -0.88 -12.73
N THR A 93 -14.28 -0.69 -12.08
CA THR A 93 -14.32 -0.12 -10.74
C THR A 93 -14.54 -1.16 -9.65
N GLU A 94 -14.87 -2.40 -10.02
CA GLU A 94 -15.07 -3.51 -9.09
C GLU A 94 -13.81 -3.74 -8.22
N LEU A 95 -14.04 -4.05 -6.95
CA LEU A 95 -13.01 -4.51 -6.02
C LEU A 95 -13.26 -5.97 -5.64
N VAL A 96 -12.20 -6.63 -5.22
CA VAL A 96 -12.29 -7.88 -4.46
C VAL A 96 -11.89 -7.57 -3.03
N TYR A 97 -12.74 -7.99 -2.09
CA TYR A 97 -12.48 -7.81 -0.68
C TYR A 97 -12.49 -9.14 0.06
N TRP A 98 -11.60 -9.25 1.05
CA TRP A 98 -11.55 -10.37 1.99
C TRP A 98 -11.70 -9.83 3.41
N LEU A 99 -12.61 -10.43 4.17
CA LEU A 99 -12.82 -10.14 5.58
C LEU A 99 -12.59 -11.40 6.40
N ASN A 100 -11.69 -11.30 7.39
CA ASN A 100 -11.52 -12.32 8.41
C ASN A 100 -11.82 -11.71 9.79
N ASN A 101 -12.96 -12.08 10.38
CA ASN A 101 -13.42 -11.54 11.67
C ASN A 101 -12.70 -12.13 12.89
N THR A 102 -11.96 -13.22 12.72
CA THR A 102 -11.22 -13.92 13.79
C THR A 102 -9.83 -14.28 13.29
N TRP A 103 -9.14 -13.29 12.72
CA TRP A 103 -7.90 -13.50 12.02
C TRP A 103 -6.80 -13.96 12.98
N SER A 104 -6.00 -14.93 12.52
CA SER A 104 -4.87 -15.46 13.28
C SER A 104 -3.69 -15.60 12.33
N HIS A 105 -2.62 -14.87 12.61
CA HIS A 105 -1.43 -14.86 11.76
C HIS A 105 -0.18 -14.56 12.60
N PRO A 106 0.98 -15.17 12.32
CA PRO A 106 2.21 -14.91 13.08
C PRO A 106 2.61 -13.43 13.17
N VAL A 107 2.25 -12.61 12.17
CA VAL A 107 2.54 -11.17 12.13
C VAL A 107 1.91 -10.40 13.29
N THR A 108 0.83 -10.90 13.90
CA THR A 108 0.19 -10.22 15.05
C THR A 108 1.12 -10.07 16.24
N LYS A 109 2.12 -10.97 16.38
CA LYS A 109 3.18 -10.84 17.40
C LYS A 109 4.03 -9.61 17.15
N THR A 110 4.48 -9.41 15.90
CA THR A 110 5.23 -8.22 15.49
C THR A 110 4.39 -6.97 15.69
N LEU A 111 3.14 -6.97 15.21
CA LEU A 111 2.20 -5.84 15.34
C LEU A 111 1.96 -5.42 16.79
N THR A 112 1.79 -6.38 17.70
CA THR A 112 1.57 -6.09 19.12
C THR A 112 2.77 -5.36 19.73
N SER A 113 3.99 -5.75 19.33
CA SER A 113 5.24 -5.19 19.85
C SER A 113 5.59 -3.80 19.33
N LEU A 114 4.91 -3.31 18.29
CA LEU A 114 5.17 -1.98 17.73
C LEU A 114 4.83 -0.87 18.73
N SER A 115 5.68 0.16 18.75
CA SER A 115 5.30 1.47 19.30
C SER A 115 4.16 2.08 18.48
N SER A 116 3.40 2.99 19.07
CA SER A 116 2.41 3.79 18.35
C SER A 116 3.10 4.68 17.30
N GLY A 117 2.39 5.02 16.22
CA GLY A 117 2.94 5.76 15.09
C GLY A 117 3.28 4.87 13.88
N PHE A 118 3.99 5.45 12.92
CA PHE A 118 4.42 4.77 11.70
C PHE A 118 5.69 3.96 11.94
N THR A 119 5.69 2.72 11.47
CA THR A 119 6.87 1.84 11.40
C THR A 119 7.13 1.50 9.94
N GLN A 120 8.25 1.97 9.40
CA GLN A 120 8.68 1.62 8.05
C GLN A 120 9.04 0.14 7.97
N ALA A 121 8.70 -0.51 6.84
CA ALA A 121 8.98 -1.91 6.59
C ALA A 121 9.56 -2.12 5.19
N THR A 122 10.39 -3.15 5.01
CA THR A 122 10.94 -3.55 3.72
C THR A 122 10.90 -5.07 3.55
N THR A 123 10.97 -5.56 2.32
CA THR A 123 11.04 -7.00 2.02
C THR A 123 12.26 -7.70 2.63
N THR A 124 13.28 -6.94 3.05
CA THR A 124 14.56 -7.45 3.54
C THR A 124 14.74 -7.33 5.04
N ASP A 125 13.82 -6.70 5.77
CA ASP A 125 13.96 -6.44 7.21
C ASP A 125 13.70 -7.67 8.10
N GLY A 126 13.11 -8.74 7.54
CA GLY A 126 12.79 -9.98 8.26
C GLY A 126 11.71 -9.86 9.33
N THR A 127 11.00 -8.73 9.41
CA THR A 127 9.98 -8.44 10.44
C THR A 127 8.64 -9.11 10.14
N GLY A 128 8.40 -9.46 8.88
CA GLY A 128 7.11 -9.91 8.36
C GLY A 128 6.09 -8.79 8.16
N LEU A 129 6.49 -7.51 8.26
CA LEU A 129 5.61 -6.36 8.03
C LEU A 129 5.50 -5.95 6.55
N SER A 130 6.39 -6.45 5.70
CA SER A 130 6.25 -6.43 4.25
C SER A 130 5.19 -7.45 3.84
N LEU A 131 3.94 -6.99 3.68
CA LEU A 131 2.82 -7.84 3.33
C LEU A 131 2.82 -8.09 1.82
N ASP A 132 2.56 -9.34 1.46
CA ASP A 132 2.47 -9.79 0.08
C ASP A 132 1.40 -10.88 0.01
N PHE A 133 0.30 -10.62 -0.70
CA PHE A 133 -0.84 -11.54 -0.75
C PHE A 133 -0.49 -12.89 -1.39
N LEU A 134 0.59 -12.94 -2.20
CA LEU A 134 1.07 -14.16 -2.84
C LEU A 134 2.22 -14.82 -2.08
N ARG A 135 3.09 -14.04 -1.44
CA ARG A 135 4.38 -14.52 -0.91
C ARG A 135 4.47 -14.55 0.61
N THR A 136 3.64 -13.80 1.33
CA THR A 136 3.58 -13.92 2.79
C THR A 136 3.15 -15.34 3.16
N THR A 137 3.90 -15.94 4.08
CA THR A 137 3.66 -17.31 4.55
C THR A 137 3.47 -17.30 6.08
N PRO A 138 2.37 -17.87 6.61
CA PRO A 138 1.25 -18.46 5.88
C PRO A 138 0.47 -17.43 5.05
N ALA A 139 -0.35 -17.89 4.10
CA ALA A 139 -1.08 -17.02 3.19
C ALA A 139 -2.01 -16.05 3.94
N LEU A 140 -2.06 -14.80 3.48
CA LEU A 140 -2.92 -13.75 4.04
C LEU A 140 -4.39 -13.92 3.60
N VAL A 141 -4.59 -14.32 2.34
CA VAL A 141 -5.90 -14.48 1.69
C VAL A 141 -5.94 -15.79 0.90
N ASP A 142 -7.15 -16.33 0.73
CA ASP A 142 -7.47 -17.28 -0.34
C ASP A 142 -8.15 -16.48 -1.46
N PHE A 143 -7.47 -16.34 -2.60
CA PHE A 143 -7.99 -15.54 -3.72
C PHE A 143 -9.36 -16.03 -4.22
N SER A 144 -9.68 -17.31 -4.08
CA SER A 144 -10.98 -17.87 -4.49
C SER A 144 -12.13 -17.54 -3.52
N ALA A 145 -11.80 -17.20 -2.27
CA ALA A 145 -12.75 -16.80 -1.24
C ALA A 145 -13.05 -15.28 -1.25
N GLY A 146 -12.47 -14.54 -2.19
CA GLY A 146 -12.70 -13.12 -2.34
C GLY A 146 -14.14 -12.82 -2.73
N ARG A 147 -14.70 -11.74 -2.20
CA ARG A 147 -16.01 -11.25 -2.59
C ARG A 147 -15.83 -10.09 -3.56
N VAL A 148 -16.34 -10.26 -4.78
CA VAL A 148 -16.41 -9.16 -5.75
C VAL A 148 -17.53 -8.22 -5.33
N VAL A 149 -17.22 -6.93 -5.22
CA VAL A 149 -18.15 -5.87 -4.84
C VAL A 149 -18.00 -4.70 -5.80
N GLN A 150 -19.09 -3.96 -5.99
CA GLN A 150 -19.03 -2.71 -6.75
C GLN A 150 -18.26 -1.66 -5.95
N ASP A 151 -17.77 -0.65 -6.66
CA ASP A 151 -17.24 0.57 -6.05
C ASP A 151 -18.34 1.37 -5.33
N SER A 152 -17.95 2.45 -4.67
CA SER A 152 -18.86 3.33 -3.92
C SER A 152 -19.77 4.22 -4.79
N ASP A 153 -20.26 3.74 -5.95
CA ASP A 153 -21.30 4.42 -6.70
C ASP A 153 -22.54 4.65 -5.82
N ALA A 154 -23.02 5.91 -5.77
CA ALA A 154 -24.12 6.33 -4.91
C ALA A 154 -25.47 5.65 -5.24
N SER A 155 -25.58 5.02 -6.42
CA SER A 155 -26.82 4.39 -6.91
C SER A 155 -27.01 2.93 -6.49
N ASP A 156 -25.96 2.22 -6.08
CA ASP A 156 -26.04 0.84 -5.56
C ASP A 156 -25.62 0.79 -4.08
N THR A 157 -26.62 0.88 -3.20
CA THR A 157 -26.46 0.92 -1.73
C THR A 157 -26.61 -0.44 -1.05
N ALA A 158 -26.68 -1.54 -1.82
CA ALA A 158 -26.84 -2.87 -1.25
C ALA A 158 -25.56 -3.70 -1.29
N ASN A 159 -24.64 -3.42 -2.23
CA ASN A 159 -23.48 -4.28 -2.49
C ASN A 159 -22.19 -3.54 -2.90
N ASN A 160 -22.00 -2.29 -2.43
CA ASN A 160 -20.73 -1.60 -2.64
C ASN A 160 -19.72 -1.84 -1.49
N ILE A 161 -18.46 -1.52 -1.75
CA ILE A 161 -17.37 -1.66 -0.78
C ILE A 161 -17.53 -0.76 0.46
N LEU A 162 -18.12 0.44 0.33
CA LEU A 162 -18.37 1.33 1.47
C LEU A 162 -19.32 0.67 2.48
N ASP A 163 -20.39 0.05 1.99
CA ASP A 163 -21.36 -0.69 2.81
C ASP A 163 -20.73 -1.91 3.51
N GLN A 164 -19.71 -2.53 2.89
CA GLN A 164 -18.99 -3.63 3.55
C GLN A 164 -18.04 -3.14 4.65
N LEU A 165 -17.35 -2.01 4.44
CA LEU A 165 -16.32 -1.50 5.35
C LEU A 165 -16.88 -0.65 6.48
N GLU A 166 -17.94 0.11 6.23
CA GLU A 166 -18.59 0.99 7.20
C GLU A 166 -18.92 0.30 8.54
N PRO A 167 -19.63 -0.85 8.60
CA PRO A 167 -19.95 -1.49 9.87
C PRO A 167 -18.69 -1.96 10.62
N ILE A 168 -17.64 -2.38 9.90
CA ILE A 168 -16.36 -2.81 10.49
C ILE A 168 -15.66 -1.62 11.14
N ILE A 169 -15.57 -0.49 10.42
CA ILE A 169 -14.94 0.74 10.89
C ILE A 169 -15.71 1.33 12.08
N LYS A 170 -17.04 1.39 12.00
CA LYS A 170 -17.91 1.84 13.11
C LYS A 170 -17.71 1.01 14.36
N ALA A 171 -17.65 -0.33 14.22
CA ALA A 171 -17.39 -1.21 15.35
C ALA A 171 -16.00 -0.98 15.96
N ALA A 172 -14.97 -0.80 15.13
CA ALA A 172 -13.61 -0.52 15.59
C ALA A 172 -13.51 0.82 16.35
N ILE A 173 -14.15 1.88 15.84
CA ILE A 173 -14.23 3.19 16.50
C ILE A 173 -14.95 3.06 17.86
N ALA A 174 -16.13 2.44 17.87
CA ALA A 174 -16.93 2.29 19.09
C ALA A 174 -16.18 1.49 20.18
N ALA A 175 -15.43 0.48 19.77
CA ALA A 175 -14.64 -0.36 20.67
C ALA A 175 -13.29 0.26 21.07
N LYS A 176 -12.90 1.39 20.47
CA LYS A 176 -11.54 1.96 20.57
C LYS A 176 -10.48 0.90 20.25
N ALA A 177 -10.70 0.16 19.17
CA ALA A 177 -9.78 -0.86 18.70
C ALA A 177 -8.41 -0.26 18.39
N THR A 178 -7.34 -1.03 18.55
CA THR A 178 -6.07 -0.67 17.90
C THR A 178 -6.22 -0.95 16.41
N VAL A 179 -5.90 0.03 15.56
CA VAL A 179 -5.82 -0.16 14.11
C VAL A 179 -4.36 -0.23 13.69
N TYR A 180 -4.08 -1.15 12.75
CA TYR A 180 -2.84 -1.31 12.02
C TYR A 180 -3.14 -1.14 10.54
N ILE A 181 -2.56 -0.11 9.93
CA ILE A 181 -2.83 0.26 8.54
C ILE A 181 -1.54 0.06 7.76
N PHE A 182 -1.56 -0.87 6.81
CA PHE A 182 -0.43 -1.14 5.92
C PHE A 182 -0.60 -0.37 4.61
N GLY A 183 0.47 0.25 4.14
CA GLY A 183 0.45 1.09 2.95
C GLY A 183 1.66 2.00 2.83
N ARG A 184 1.53 3.04 2.01
CA ARG A 184 2.58 4.01 1.69
C ARG A 184 2.39 5.30 2.50
N ASP A 185 3.37 5.68 3.32
CA ASP A 185 3.43 6.98 3.97
C ASP A 185 3.61 8.11 2.95
N TYR A 186 2.76 9.13 3.01
CA TYR A 186 2.89 10.36 2.23
C TYR A 186 3.26 11.59 3.09
N GLY A 187 3.59 11.38 4.37
CA GLY A 187 4.12 12.37 5.31
C GLY A 187 3.10 12.91 6.29
N THR A 188 1.85 13.10 5.87
CA THR A 188 0.72 13.51 6.73
C THR A 188 -0.35 12.43 6.89
N GLY A 189 -0.15 11.27 6.27
CA GLY A 189 -1.06 10.15 6.30
C GLY A 189 -0.52 8.96 5.53
N ILE A 190 -1.38 7.97 5.32
CA ILE A 190 -1.06 6.72 4.63
C ILE A 190 -2.02 6.45 3.48
N ASP A 191 -1.48 6.02 2.35
CA ASP A 191 -2.21 5.72 1.12
C ASP A 191 -1.90 4.31 0.62
N ASP A 192 -2.47 3.94 -0.53
CA ASP A 192 -2.24 2.65 -1.20
C ASP A 192 -2.57 1.45 -0.27
N VAL A 193 -3.68 1.56 0.48
CA VAL A 193 -4.18 0.56 1.44
C VAL A 193 -4.96 -0.55 0.70
N HIS A 194 -4.32 -1.19 -0.28
CA HIS A 194 -4.83 -2.32 -1.06
C HIS A 194 -3.65 -3.11 -1.66
N MET A 195 -3.93 -4.20 -2.37
CA MET A 195 -2.93 -4.96 -3.11
C MET A 195 -2.21 -4.08 -4.13
N ASN A 196 -0.88 -4.05 -4.11
CA ASN A 196 -0.02 -3.12 -4.87
C ASN A 196 0.82 -3.84 -5.94
N GLN A 197 0.32 -4.99 -6.40
CA GLN A 197 0.90 -5.84 -7.43
C GLN A 197 -0.21 -6.45 -8.31
N GLY A 198 0.16 -7.00 -9.46
CA GLY A 198 -0.79 -7.56 -10.42
C GLY A 198 -1.54 -6.50 -11.25
N ASN A 199 -1.13 -5.23 -11.21
CA ASN A 199 -1.72 -4.19 -12.03
C ASN A 199 -1.36 -4.37 -13.52
N THR A 200 -2.36 -4.30 -14.40
CA THR A 200 -2.19 -4.25 -15.87
C THR A 200 -2.07 -2.80 -16.36
N GLY A 201 -1.39 -2.56 -17.49
CA GLY A 201 -1.20 -1.21 -18.05
C GLY A 201 -0.04 -0.45 -17.40
N ASP A 202 -0.14 0.89 -17.30
CA ASP A 202 0.96 1.75 -16.82
C ASP A 202 0.94 2.00 -15.30
N TYR A 203 0.19 1.21 -14.54
CA TYR A 203 0.14 1.32 -13.08
C TYR A 203 1.32 0.57 -12.46
N GLN A 204 1.85 1.10 -11.35
CA GLN A 204 3.02 0.54 -10.70
C GLN A 204 2.72 -0.83 -10.07
N ASN A 205 3.74 -1.66 -9.99
CA ASN A 205 3.71 -2.94 -9.30
C ASN A 205 4.91 -3.02 -8.37
N ALA A 206 4.73 -3.57 -7.18
CA ALA A 206 5.82 -3.80 -6.24
C ALA A 206 5.55 -5.03 -5.36
N VAL A 207 6.61 -5.81 -5.14
CA VAL A 207 6.59 -6.98 -4.27
C VAL A 207 6.66 -6.54 -2.80
N GLY A 208 5.84 -7.16 -1.94
CA GLY A 208 5.92 -6.95 -0.50
C GLY A 208 5.43 -5.59 0.00
N THR A 209 4.63 -4.87 -0.79
CA THR A 209 4.08 -3.58 -0.42
C THR A 209 2.55 -3.59 -0.39
N ASP A 210 1.91 -4.74 -0.21
CA ASP A 210 0.45 -4.83 -0.21
C ASP A 210 -0.16 -4.19 1.05
N GLY A 211 -1.22 -3.43 0.88
CA GLY A 211 -1.95 -2.77 1.95
C GLY A 211 -2.99 -3.66 2.64
N ALA A 212 -3.35 -3.27 3.86
CA ALA A 212 -4.34 -3.97 4.68
C ALA A 212 -4.85 -3.07 5.82
N LEU A 213 -6.07 -3.34 6.29
CA LEU A 213 -6.58 -2.79 7.55
C LEU A 213 -6.75 -3.93 8.55
N ILE A 214 -6.05 -3.84 9.67
CA ILE A 214 -6.10 -4.85 10.72
C ILE A 214 -6.50 -4.18 12.03
N PHE A 215 -7.56 -4.67 12.66
CA PHE A 215 -8.07 -4.18 13.93
C PHE A 215 -7.85 -5.20 15.04
N HIS A 216 -7.38 -4.75 16.19
CA HIS A 216 -7.26 -5.55 17.40
C HIS A 216 -8.15 -4.93 18.49
N TYR A 217 -9.17 -5.69 18.90
CA TYR A 217 -10.16 -5.21 19.86
C TYR A 217 -9.62 -5.37 21.30
N PRO A 218 -9.63 -4.31 22.15
CA PRO A 218 -9.01 -4.37 23.47
C PRO A 218 -9.84 -5.11 24.53
N THR A 219 -11.10 -5.43 24.23
CA THR A 219 -12.05 -6.03 25.18
C THR A 219 -12.70 -7.29 24.60
N GLY A 220 -13.31 -8.11 25.46
CA GLY A 220 -13.86 -9.41 25.07
C GLY A 220 -12.77 -10.43 24.77
N ASN A 221 -12.87 -11.13 23.65
CA ASN A 221 -11.92 -12.18 23.26
C ASN A 221 -10.60 -11.64 22.67
N GLN A 222 -10.38 -10.32 22.69
CA GLN A 222 -9.24 -9.66 22.07
C GLN A 222 -9.01 -10.09 20.61
N GLN A 223 -10.11 -10.17 19.87
CA GLN A 223 -10.10 -10.70 18.52
C GLN A 223 -9.41 -9.74 17.54
N TRP A 224 -8.84 -10.33 16.51
CA TRP A 224 -8.26 -9.63 15.37
C TRP A 224 -9.23 -9.70 14.20
N VAL A 225 -9.48 -8.55 13.58
CA VAL A 225 -10.25 -8.44 12.33
C VAL A 225 -9.31 -7.95 11.26
N ALA A 226 -9.20 -8.67 10.15
CA ALA A 226 -8.37 -8.27 9.00
C ALA A 226 -9.23 -8.05 7.76
N VAL A 227 -8.96 -6.95 7.08
CA VAL A 227 -9.55 -6.57 5.80
C VAL A 227 -8.43 -6.43 4.79
N PHE A 228 -8.59 -7.12 3.67
CA PHE A 228 -7.71 -7.05 2.52
C PHE A 228 -8.52 -6.63 1.29
N LEU A 229 -7.92 -5.79 0.44
CA LEU A 229 -8.56 -5.20 -0.73
C LEU A 229 -7.66 -5.34 -1.94
N ALA A 230 -8.26 -5.55 -3.11
CA ALA A 230 -7.61 -5.51 -4.40
C ALA A 230 -8.59 -4.98 -5.46
N PHE A 231 -8.09 -4.40 -6.54
CA PHE A 231 -8.94 -4.12 -7.70
C PHE A 231 -9.24 -5.42 -8.43
N ALA A 232 -10.47 -5.60 -8.89
CA ALA A 232 -10.89 -6.88 -9.48
C ALA A 232 -10.19 -7.20 -10.81
N SER A 233 -9.68 -6.17 -11.49
CA SER A 233 -8.85 -6.27 -12.70
C SER A 233 -7.39 -6.63 -12.44
N GLN A 234 -6.91 -6.60 -11.18
CA GLN A 234 -5.56 -7.07 -10.88
C GLN A 234 -5.44 -8.57 -11.15
N GLU A 235 -4.28 -9.00 -11.64
CA GLU A 235 -4.07 -10.36 -12.10
C GLU A 235 -3.02 -11.11 -11.26
N VAL A 236 -3.31 -12.38 -10.99
CA VAL A 236 -2.41 -13.30 -10.27
C VAL A 236 -2.23 -14.63 -11.03
N PRO A 237 -1.07 -15.29 -10.94
CA PRO A 237 0.10 -14.93 -10.12
C PRO A 237 0.92 -13.77 -10.70
N THR A 238 1.78 -13.18 -9.87
CA THR A 238 2.68 -12.08 -10.23
C THR A 238 4.14 -12.52 -10.25
N ASP A 239 4.96 -11.82 -11.03
CA ASP A 239 6.41 -11.99 -11.08
C ASP A 239 7.07 -11.69 -9.73
N ASN A 240 8.03 -12.53 -9.32
CA ASN A 240 8.65 -12.49 -8.00
C ASN A 240 9.60 -11.33 -7.76
N THR A 241 9.96 -10.57 -8.81
CA THR A 241 10.89 -9.44 -8.70
C THR A 241 10.15 -8.13 -8.87
N THR A 242 9.22 -8.08 -9.82
CA THR A 242 8.55 -6.84 -10.25
C THR A 242 7.14 -6.70 -9.68
N GLY A 243 6.49 -7.80 -9.29
CA GLY A 243 5.08 -7.80 -8.93
C GLY A 243 4.13 -7.62 -10.12
N ALA A 244 4.64 -7.54 -11.36
CA ALA A 244 3.78 -7.46 -12.55
C ALA A 244 3.05 -8.79 -12.79
N PRO A 245 1.88 -8.80 -13.45
CA PRO A 245 1.20 -10.03 -13.86
C PRO A 245 2.13 -11.01 -14.60
N ALA A 246 2.09 -12.29 -14.22
CA ALA A 246 2.79 -13.34 -14.94
C ALA A 246 2.07 -13.69 -16.27
N ALA A 247 2.75 -14.35 -17.19
CA ALA A 247 2.19 -14.70 -18.50
C ALA A 247 0.92 -15.59 -18.45
N ASN A 248 0.70 -16.31 -17.35
CA ASN A 248 -0.47 -17.15 -17.11
C ASN A 248 -1.44 -16.56 -16.06
N ALA A 249 -1.30 -15.28 -15.74
CA ALA A 249 -2.13 -14.62 -14.76
C ALA A 249 -3.59 -14.54 -15.18
N LYS A 250 -4.46 -14.46 -14.19
CA LYS A 250 -5.91 -14.28 -14.36
C LYS A 250 -6.38 -13.15 -13.46
N ALA A 251 -7.34 -12.38 -13.94
CA ALA A 251 -8.02 -11.36 -13.16
C ALA A 251 -8.65 -11.96 -11.89
N LEU A 252 -8.57 -11.20 -10.80
CA LEU A 252 -9.09 -11.60 -9.50
C LEU A 252 -10.60 -11.81 -9.51
N ASP A 253 -11.33 -11.01 -10.28
CA ASP A 253 -12.77 -11.15 -10.45
C ASP A 253 -13.16 -12.54 -10.97
N THR A 254 -12.38 -13.06 -11.92
CA THR A 254 -12.58 -14.36 -12.56
C THR A 254 -12.27 -15.48 -11.57
N ILE A 255 -11.24 -15.31 -10.74
CA ILE A 255 -10.87 -16.28 -9.71
C ILE A 255 -11.93 -16.33 -8.60
N ALA A 256 -12.36 -15.17 -8.10
CA ALA A 256 -13.34 -15.03 -7.03
C ALA A 256 -14.74 -15.52 -7.46
N LYS A 257 -15.20 -15.13 -8.66
CA LYS A 257 -16.48 -15.60 -9.23
C LYS A 257 -16.44 -17.11 -9.53
N GLY A 258 -15.30 -17.64 -9.97
CA GLY A 258 -15.11 -19.07 -10.23
C GLY A 258 -15.18 -19.96 -8.99
N GLY A 259 -14.65 -19.50 -7.85
CA GLY A 259 -14.70 -20.22 -6.57
C GLY A 259 -16.11 -20.37 -5.99
N SER A 260 -16.99 -19.40 -6.25
CA SER A 260 -18.38 -19.40 -5.76
C SER A 260 -19.24 -20.53 -6.36
N SER A 261 -18.82 -21.13 -7.48
CA SER A 261 -19.53 -22.26 -8.11
C SER A 261 -19.16 -23.63 -7.52
N ALA A 262 -18.03 -23.74 -6.82
CA ALA A 262 -17.46 -25.01 -6.36
C ALA A 262 -17.87 -25.42 -4.93
N SER A 263 -18.65 -24.60 -4.20
CA SER A 263 -19.10 -24.90 -2.83
C SER A 263 -20.52 -25.50 -2.74
N SER A 264 -21.10 -25.90 -3.88
CA SER A 264 -22.48 -26.41 -3.98
C SER A 264 -22.58 -27.89 -4.42
N SER A 265 -21.65 -28.75 -3.97
CA SER A 265 -21.72 -30.20 -4.15
C SER A 265 -21.58 -30.97 -2.85
#